data_AF-A0A502FY96-F1
#
_entry.id   AF-A0A502FY96-F1
#
_cell.length_a   1.000
_cell.length_b   1.000
_cell.length_c   1.000
_cell.angle_alpha   90.00
_cell.angle_beta   90.00
_cell.angle_gamma   90.00
#
_symmetry.space_group_name_H-M   'P 1'
#
loop_
_entity.id
_entity.type
_entity.pdbx_description
1 polymer ?
#
loop_
_entity_poly.entity_id
_entity_poly.type
_entity_poly.pdbx_seq_one_letter_code
_entity_poly.pdbx_strand_id
1 'polypeptide(L)' 'MTDSVMRIVLYLLVLVLPLSALVARRLPIGDAIKMALAWIAIFGVLVIIVTLWQGATTAG' A
#
# COMPACT_ATOMS: atom_id res chain seq x y z
N MET A 1 10.74 8.11 -19.54
CA MET A 1 9.43 7.50 -19.19
C MET A 1 9.56 6.40 -18.14
N THR A 2 10.69 5.70 -18.07
CA THR A 2 10.95 4.58 -17.14
C THR A 2 11.21 5.01 -15.68
N ASP A 3 11.76 6.20 -15.46
CA ASP A 3 12.11 6.71 -14.12
C ASP A 3 10.92 6.87 -13.18
N SER A 4 9.76 7.27 -13.73
CA SER A 4 8.53 7.42 -12.96
C SER A 4 7.97 6.08 -12.50
N VAL A 5 7.99 5.08 -13.39
CA VAL A 5 7.56 3.72 -13.10
C VAL A 5 8.47 3.09 -12.05
N MET A 6 9.79 3.29 -12.17
CA MET A 6 10.76 2.78 -11.20
C MET A 6 10.52 3.38 -9.80
N ARG A 7 10.23 4.68 -9.71
CA ARG A 7 9.90 5.34 -8.43
C ARG A 7 8.62 4.78 -7.81
N ILE A 8 7.58 4.57 -8.61
CA ILE A 8 6.30 3.98 -8.15
C ILE A 8 6.53 2.57 -7.61
N VAL A 9 7.28 1.74 -8.35
CA VAL A 9 7.61 0.38 -7.93
C VAL A 9 8.43 0.39 -6.62
N LEU A 10 9.39 1.29 -6.48
CA LEU A 10 10.16 1.44 -5.24
C LEU A 10 9.29 1.86 -4.05
N TYR A 11 8.34 2.79 -4.24
CA TYR A 11 7.40 3.16 -3.16
C TYR A 11 6.48 2.00 -2.77
N LEU A 12 6.00 1.21 -3.73
CA LEU A 12 5.19 0.01 -3.47
C LEU A 12 5.99 -1.08 -2.74
N LEU A 13 7.26 -1.28 -3.12
CA LEU A 13 8.16 -2.23 -2.45
C LEU A 13 8.47 -1.82 -1.00
N VAL A 14 8.65 -0.51 -0.77
CA VAL A 14 8.82 0.04 0.58
C VAL A 14 7.55 -0.11 1.43
N LEU A 15 6.36 -0.10 0.82
CA LEU A 15 5.09 -0.38 1.49
C LEU A 15 4.86 -1.88 1.76
N VAL A 16 5.41 -2.75 0.91
CA VAL A 16 5.36 -4.21 1.08
C VAL A 16 6.14 -4.66 2.32
N LEU A 17 7.27 -4.01 2.63
CA LEU A 17 8.09 -4.30 3.82
C LEU A 17 7.33 -4.20 5.15
N PRO A 18 6.64 -3.09 5.48
CA PRO A 18 5.82 -2.99 6.68
C PRO A 18 4.60 -3.91 6.61
N LEU A 19 4.04 -4.18 5.42
CA LEU A 19 2.98 -5.17 5.26
C LEU A 19 3.45 -6.57 5.66
N SER A 20 4.63 -6.98 5.18
CA SER A 20 5.27 -8.25 5.54
C SER A 20 5.64 -8.30 7.03
N ALA A 21 6.10 -7.18 7.61
CA ALA A 21 6.37 -7.08 9.05
C ALA A 21 5.09 -7.20 9.89
N LEU A 22 3.96 -6.68 9.38
CA LEU A 22 2.64 -6.80 10.00
C LEU A 22 2.14 -8.26 9.96
N VAL A 23 2.37 -8.96 8.84
CA VAL A 23 2.03 -10.38 8.67
C VAL A 23 2.92 -11.29 9.53
N ALA A 24 4.19 -10.94 9.72
CA ALA A 24 5.14 -11.71 10.52
C ALA A 24 4.89 -11.59 12.03
N ARG A 25 4.33 -10.48 12.51
CA ARG A 25 3.95 -10.28 13.93
C ARG A 25 2.61 -10.97 14.25
N ARG A 26 2.60 -12.30 14.21
CA ARG A 26 1.49 -13.11 14.75
C ARG A 26 1.54 -13.12 16.29
N LEU A 27 0.91 -12.12 16.91
CA LEU A 27 0.58 -12.05 18.34
C LEU A 27 -0.86 -11.47 18.47
N PRO A 28 -1.55 -11.73 19.60
CA PRO A 28 -2.95 -12.21 19.72
C PRO A 28 -3.96 -11.74 18.66
N ILE A 29 -4.61 -12.73 18.04
CA ILE A 29 -5.43 -12.65 16.82
C ILE A 29 -6.60 -11.66 16.91
N GLY A 30 -7.19 -11.43 18.09
CA GLY A 30 -8.38 -10.59 18.24
C GLY A 30 -8.16 -9.10 17.98
N ASP A 31 -7.07 -8.54 18.49
CA ASP A 31 -6.78 -7.11 18.34
C ASP A 31 -5.87 -6.83 17.14
N ALA A 32 -5.01 -7.80 16.76
CA ALA A 32 -4.20 -7.72 15.55
C ALA A 32 -5.06 -7.72 14.27
N ILE A 33 -6.17 -8.46 14.23
CA ILE A 33 -7.09 -8.46 13.08
C ILE A 33 -7.71 -7.07 12.88
N LYS A 34 -8.18 -6.42 13.95
CA LYS A 34 -8.78 -5.07 13.87
C LYS A 34 -7.75 -4.06 13.36
N MET A 35 -6.51 -4.16 13.84
CA MET A 35 -5.40 -3.29 13.41
C MET A 35 -5.03 -3.53 11.95
N ALA A 36 -4.99 -4.79 11.52
CA ALA A 36 -4.71 -5.17 10.13
C ALA A 36 -5.82 -4.71 9.18
N LEU A 37 -7.09 -4.81 9.58
CA LEU A 37 -8.24 -4.36 8.78
C LEU A 37 -8.23 -2.84 8.61
N ALA A 38 -7.93 -2.09 9.68
CA ALA A 38 -7.73 -0.65 9.61
C ALA A 38 -6.54 -0.27 8.73
N TRP A 39 -5.43 -1.00 8.82
CA TRP A 39 -4.27 -0.79 7.95
C TRP A 39 -4.58 -1.10 6.48
N ILE A 40 -5.25 -2.21 6.17
CA ILE A 40 -5.69 -2.55 4.81
C ILE A 40 -6.65 -1.49 4.26
N ALA A 41 -7.55 -0.95 5.09
CA ALA A 41 -8.43 0.13 4.68
C ALA A 41 -7.64 1.39 4.30
N ILE A 42 -6.65 1.81 5.10
CA ILE A 42 -5.83 2.99 4.84
C ILE A 42 -4.97 2.80 3.58
N PHE A 43 -4.26 1.68 3.48
CA PHE A 43 -3.39 1.40 2.33
C PHE A 43 -4.18 1.14 1.05
N GLY A 44 -5.32 0.44 1.15
CA GLY A 44 -6.23 0.24 0.03
C GLY A 44 -6.76 1.56 -0.51
N VAL A 45 -7.20 2.47 0.36
CA VAL A 45 -7.65 3.81 -0.02
C VAL A 45 -6.52 4.61 -0.67
N LEU A 46 -5.31 4.60 -0.10
CA LEU A 46 -4.16 5.30 -0.69
C LEU A 46 -3.79 4.76 -2.08
N VAL A 47 -3.82 3.44 -2.28
CA VAL A 47 -3.57 2.83 -3.59
C VAL A 47 -4.62 3.26 -4.60
N ILE A 48 -5.91 3.24 -4.23
CA ILE A 48 -7.01 3.70 -5.09
C ILE A 48 -6.83 5.17 -5.48
N ILE A 49 -6.48 6.03 -4.52
CA ILE A 49 -6.23 7.45 -4.80
C ILE A 49 -5.08 7.61 -5.80
N VAL A 50 -3.97 6.91 -5.59
CA VAL A 50 -2.81 6.99 -6.48
C VAL A 50 -3.13 6.44 -7.87
N THR A 51 -3.86 5.33 -7.98
CA THR A 51 -4.22 4.76 -9.30
C THR A 51 -5.20 5.64 -10.06
N LEU A 52 -6.20 6.22 -9.39
CA LEU A 52 -7.11 7.19 -9.98
C LEU A 52 -6.38 8.46 -10.43
N TRP A 53 -5.46 8.96 -9.61
CA TRP A 53 -4.68 10.15 -9.93
C TRP A 53 -3.71 9.90 -11.09
N GLN A 54 -3.07 8.73 -11.13
CA GLN A 54 -2.24 8.32 -12.27
C GLN A 54 -3.06 8.25 -13.57
N GLY A 55 -4.26 7.66 -13.53
CA GLY A 55 -5.18 7.64 -14.67
C GLY A 55 -5.50 9.05 -15.17
N ALA A 56 -5.78 9.99 -14.27
CA ALA A 56 -6.05 11.38 -14.61
C ALA A 56 -4.81 12.09 -15.21
N THR A 57 -3.61 11.86 -14.67
CA THR A 57 -2.36 12.46 -15.19
C THR A 57 -1.88 11.85 -16.51
N THR A 58 -2.34 10.65 -16.85
CA THR A 58 -1.93 9.95 -18.10
C THR A 58 -2.91 10.23 -19.25
N ALA A 59 -4.08 10.81 -18.96
CA ALA A 59 -5.13 11.11 -19.94
C ALA A 59 -5.05 12.53 -20.54
N GLY A 60 -4.09 13.36 -20.13
CA GLY A 60 -3.80 14.69 -20.70
C GLY A 60 -2.43 14.74 -21.33
#